data_AF-A0A1Z8MLU0-F1
#
_entry.id   AF-A0A1Z8MLU0-F1
#
_cell.length_a   1.000
_cell.length_b   1.000
_cell.length_c   1.000
_cell.angle_alpha   90.00
_cell.angle_beta   90.00
_cell.angle_gamma   90.00
#
_symmetry.space_group_name_H-M   'P 1'
#
loop_
_entity.id
_entity.type
_entity.pdbx_description
1 polymer ?
#
loop_
_entity_poly.entity_id
_entity_poly.type
_entity_poly.pdbx_seq_one_letter_code
_entity_poly.pdbx_strand_id
1 'polypeptide(L)'
;MSCETVANESFRKVASFQGRLQLPCSGNEPRRIQSPSSAEAFPHLITGPKRGDRFGPYPISRDAGGPDGVLPWANEHGFDGELPLNRIDFGNKVSLQHAEPLMAIGIDPTVDYAFKLLLGSPEHPAITLHFLNAILGDEIQITEVEILNPILGKGDDTDKLSILDIAARDSSGRVYDIEMQTSLPAGLAERLAYYTASLYVGQIGEGDAYTRLRPAISICVLDAIMFRESQPIHSDFRLRSREGNLNLTNGLQIHLLELPKYTLPSDNKVIADPVEAWAYFFRQADSMTTDEIQQRFNCPAFTEAAQVLDMIQRTPQQRSQYEQRLKAQGDERARMQYAVDQARLEGEALGRISILRKILGGEPESLDSLSLEQLTLIEKELQNQLRERGI
;
A
#
# COMPACT_ATOMS: atom_id res chain seq x y z
N MET A 1 -18.41 32.60 -35.18
CA MET A 1 -17.97 33.81 -34.45
C MET A 1 -17.38 33.35 -33.12
N SER A 2 -16.35 34.02 -32.62
CA SER A 2 -15.28 33.42 -31.81
C SER A 2 -15.62 33.14 -30.34
N CYS A 3 -14.86 32.20 -29.77
CA CYS A 3 -14.98 31.69 -28.39
C CYS A 3 -14.31 32.58 -27.33
N GLU A 4 -14.22 33.89 -27.55
CA GLU A 4 -13.42 34.81 -26.70
C GLU A 4 -14.24 35.72 -25.77
N THR A 5 -15.58 35.74 -25.90
CA THR A 5 -16.42 36.71 -25.18
C THR A 5 -16.80 36.29 -23.75
N VAL A 6 -16.64 35.01 -23.37
CA VAL A 6 -17.07 34.49 -22.04
C VAL A 6 -15.95 34.55 -20.99
N ALA A 7 -14.68 34.64 -21.39
CA ALA A 7 -13.56 34.67 -20.45
C ALA A 7 -13.32 36.03 -19.75
N ASN A 8 -13.97 37.11 -20.22
CA ASN A 8 -13.58 38.48 -19.88
C ASN A 8 -14.43 39.17 -18.79
N GLU A 9 -15.54 38.56 -18.34
CA GLU A 9 -16.33 39.10 -17.22
C GLU A 9 -15.83 38.66 -15.84
N SER A 10 -15.20 37.48 -15.72
CA SER A 10 -14.67 36.97 -14.46
C SER A 10 -13.47 37.75 -13.93
N PHE A 11 -12.68 38.38 -14.81
CA PHE A 11 -11.49 39.15 -14.42
C PHE A 11 -11.76 40.59 -13.95
N ARG A 12 -12.99 41.10 -14.08
CA ARG A 12 -13.34 42.48 -13.66
C ARG A 12 -13.94 42.61 -12.26
N LYS A 13 -14.17 41.51 -11.52
CA LYS A 13 -14.71 41.54 -10.15
C LYS A 13 -13.67 41.42 -9.02
N VAL A 14 -12.39 41.22 -9.34
CA VAL A 14 -11.30 41.14 -8.34
C VAL A 14 -10.65 42.52 -8.07
N ALA A 15 -10.97 43.54 -8.88
CA ALA A 15 -10.37 44.88 -8.82
C ALA A 15 -11.29 45.96 -8.21
N SER A 16 -12.02 45.65 -7.14
CA SER A 16 -12.83 46.65 -6.41
C SER A 16 -13.00 46.36 -4.91
N PHE A 17 -11.90 46.17 -4.18
CA PHE A 17 -11.90 46.16 -2.71
C PHE A 17 -10.68 46.83 -2.07
N GLN A 18 -10.28 47.99 -2.60
CA GLN A 18 -9.42 48.93 -1.86
C GLN A 18 -10.31 49.88 -1.05
N GLY A 19 -10.48 49.61 0.25
CA GLY A 19 -11.32 50.47 1.09
C GLY A 19 -11.37 50.09 2.57
N ARG A 20 -10.53 50.76 3.37
CA ARG A 20 -10.63 50.94 4.84
C ARG A 20 -10.48 49.70 5.74
N LEU A 21 -9.24 49.50 6.21
CA LEU A 21 -9.02 49.35 7.66
C LEU A 21 -7.91 50.33 8.06
N GLN A 22 -8.25 51.35 8.86
CA GLN A 22 -7.27 52.17 9.57
C GLN A 22 -7.18 51.63 11.01
N LEU A 23 -5.98 51.24 11.43
CA LEU A 23 -5.64 51.01 12.84
C LEU A 23 -4.55 52.01 13.23
N PRO A 24 -4.65 52.67 14.40
CA PRO A 24 -3.71 53.73 14.77
C PRO A 24 -2.40 53.15 15.30
N CYS A 25 -1.28 53.66 14.78
CA CYS A 25 0.02 53.47 15.41
C CYS A 25 0.14 54.34 16.66
N SER A 26 0.51 53.74 17.79
CA SER A 26 1.20 54.45 18.88
C SER A 26 2.38 53.59 19.34
N GLY A 27 3.57 54.19 19.32
CA GLY A 27 4.81 53.50 19.68
C GLY A 27 5.12 53.61 21.17
N ASN A 28 5.99 52.73 21.66
CA ASN A 28 6.81 52.99 22.84
C ASN A 28 8.13 52.23 22.74
N GLU A 29 9.21 52.87 23.16
CA GLU A 29 10.59 52.37 23.08
C GLU A 29 10.91 51.30 24.15
N PRO A 30 11.93 50.44 23.93
CA PRO A 30 12.34 49.45 24.91
C PRO A 30 13.19 50.08 26.03
N ARG A 31 12.78 49.89 27.30
CA ARG A 31 13.62 50.22 28.47
C ARG A 31 14.50 49.04 28.88
N ARG A 32 15.75 49.36 29.25
CA ARG A 32 16.85 48.46 29.60
C ARG A 32 17.06 48.44 31.12
N ILE A 33 16.87 47.29 31.77
CA ILE A 33 17.25 46.99 33.17
C ILE A 33 17.70 45.52 33.19
N GLN A 34 19.01 45.23 33.18
CA GLN A 34 19.89 44.96 34.35
C GLN A 34 19.51 43.73 35.20
N SER A 35 20.53 42.91 35.44
CA SER A 35 20.53 41.62 36.14
C SER A 35 21.19 41.70 37.53
N PRO A 36 20.96 40.68 38.37
CA PRO A 36 21.99 40.12 39.26
C PRO A 36 22.19 38.61 38.93
N SER A 37 23.37 37.97 38.97
CA SER A 37 24.32 37.75 40.09
C SER A 37 23.63 37.10 41.30
N SER A 38 24.04 35.98 41.91
CA SER A 38 25.30 35.20 41.98
C SER A 38 24.92 33.73 42.34
N ALA A 39 25.56 32.66 41.85
CA ALA A 39 26.90 32.11 42.16
C ALA A 39 27.06 31.50 43.57
N GLU A 40 27.11 30.16 43.65
CA GLU A 40 27.74 29.26 44.65
C GLU A 40 27.42 27.80 44.22
N ALA A 41 28.16 26.72 44.50
CA ALA A 41 29.58 26.38 44.65
C ALA A 41 29.66 24.83 44.85
N PHE A 42 30.74 24.18 44.40
CA PHE A 42 31.02 22.71 44.46
C PHE A 42 31.47 22.23 45.88
N PRO A 43 31.93 20.96 46.17
CA PRO A 43 32.18 19.75 45.33
C PRO A 43 31.76 18.38 45.94
N HIS A 44 32.03 17.27 45.21
CA HIS A 44 32.86 16.09 45.60
C HIS A 44 32.82 15.05 44.43
N LEU A 45 33.90 14.55 43.79
CA LEU A 45 34.99 13.65 44.25
C LEU A 45 34.40 12.29 44.76
N ILE A 46 34.78 11.07 44.30
CA ILE A 46 36.09 10.51 43.88
C ILE A 46 35.97 9.35 42.85
N THR A 47 37.08 9.11 42.14
CA THR A 47 37.48 8.01 41.22
C THR A 47 37.04 6.57 41.53
N GLY A 48 36.92 5.73 40.50
CA GLY A 48 37.00 4.26 40.63
C GLY A 48 38.44 3.72 40.74
N PRO A 49 38.63 2.40 40.94
CA PRO A 49 39.57 1.67 40.07
C PRO A 49 39.15 0.22 39.69
N LYS A 50 40.02 -0.43 38.90
CA LYS A 50 39.87 -1.72 38.21
C LYS A 50 40.17 -2.97 39.08
N ARG A 51 39.91 -4.15 38.47
CA ARG A 51 40.34 -5.55 38.77
C ARG A 51 39.34 -6.37 39.61
N GLY A 52 39.12 -7.66 39.35
CA GLY A 52 39.59 -8.49 38.21
C GLY A 52 39.38 -10.00 38.40
N ASP A 53 39.39 -10.72 37.28
CA ASP A 53 39.68 -12.15 37.05
C ASP A 53 38.95 -13.30 37.79
N ARG A 54 38.84 -14.42 37.04
CA ARG A 54 38.47 -15.81 37.41
C ARG A 54 36.95 -16.05 37.52
N PHE A 55 36.38 -17.13 36.97
CA PHE A 55 36.98 -18.44 36.64
C PHE A 55 36.76 -18.91 35.18
N GLY A 56 37.74 -19.66 34.67
CA GLY A 56 37.62 -20.47 33.46
C GLY A 56 37.14 -21.91 33.74
N PRO A 57 37.12 -22.79 32.72
CA PRO A 57 36.37 -24.04 32.72
C PRO A 57 37.11 -25.23 33.38
N TYR A 58 36.35 -26.26 33.76
CA TYR A 58 36.86 -27.59 34.14
C TYR A 58 36.71 -28.62 33.01
N PRO A 59 37.77 -29.39 32.68
CA PRO A 59 37.71 -30.46 31.68
C PRO A 59 38.12 -31.87 32.21
N ILE A 60 37.77 -32.92 31.43
CA ILE A 60 38.42 -34.26 31.30
C ILE A 60 38.37 -35.28 32.46
N SER A 61 37.78 -36.46 32.18
CA SER A 61 38.43 -37.80 32.23
C SER A 61 37.59 -38.81 31.41
N ARG A 62 38.09 -39.41 30.31
CA ARG A 62 38.90 -40.66 30.22
C ARG A 62 38.12 -41.95 30.59
N ASP A 63 38.35 -43.13 30.02
CA ASP A 63 39.21 -43.67 28.93
C ASP A 63 38.65 -45.09 28.58
N ALA A 64 38.93 -45.80 27.46
CA ALA A 64 39.45 -45.50 26.12
C ALA A 64 39.38 -46.80 25.26
N GLY A 65 39.51 -46.72 23.92
CA GLY A 65 39.76 -47.90 23.06
C GLY A 65 39.09 -47.92 21.67
N GLY A 66 39.89 -47.89 20.60
CA GLY A 66 39.56 -48.49 19.28
C GLY A 66 40.33 -49.81 19.09
N PRO A 67 40.57 -50.32 17.86
CA PRO A 67 40.20 -49.78 16.54
C PRO A 67 39.59 -50.82 15.54
N ASP A 68 39.33 -50.37 14.30
CA ASP A 68 39.30 -51.06 12.99
C ASP A 68 38.66 -52.46 12.77
N GLY A 69 37.86 -52.62 11.70
CA GLY A 69 37.62 -53.97 11.10
C GLY A 69 36.34 -54.26 10.28
N VAL A 70 36.23 -53.72 9.06
CA VAL A 70 35.69 -54.35 7.82
C VAL A 70 34.75 -55.60 7.88
N LEU A 71 33.47 -55.44 7.46
CA LEU A 71 32.59 -56.31 6.59
C LEU A 71 32.46 -57.86 6.81
N PRO A 72 31.53 -58.59 6.12
CA PRO A 72 30.08 -58.42 5.87
C PRO A 72 29.27 -59.74 6.17
N TRP A 73 28.24 -60.05 5.35
CA TRP A 73 27.54 -61.35 5.07
C TRP A 73 26.38 -61.83 5.98
N ALA A 74 25.65 -62.85 5.50
CA ALA A 74 24.21 -63.05 5.71
C ALA A 74 23.76 -64.50 6.03
N ASN A 75 22.49 -64.61 6.46
CA ASN A 75 21.56 -65.76 6.37
C ASN A 75 21.63 -66.96 7.37
N GLU A 76 20.40 -67.49 7.57
CA GLU A 76 19.97 -68.89 7.80
C GLU A 76 19.37 -69.30 9.16
N HIS A 77 18.49 -70.33 9.05
CA HIS A 77 17.54 -70.89 10.04
C HIS A 77 16.27 -70.04 10.29
N GLY A 78 15.03 -70.46 9.98
CA GLY A 78 14.51 -71.71 9.40
C GLY A 78 13.66 -72.51 10.40
N PHE A 79 12.32 -72.45 10.28
CA PHE A 79 11.38 -73.36 10.96
C PHE A 79 10.01 -73.38 10.26
N ASP A 80 9.50 -74.59 9.99
CA ASP A 80 8.20 -74.85 9.34
C ASP A 80 7.06 -75.07 10.36
N GLY A 81 5.79 -74.84 9.94
CA GLY A 81 4.60 -75.25 10.69
C GLY A 81 3.28 -74.62 10.22
N GLU A 82 2.51 -75.34 9.38
CA GLU A 82 1.13 -74.96 9.00
C GLU A 82 0.15 -75.18 10.19
N LEU A 83 -0.87 -74.34 10.42
CA LEU A 83 -2.25 -74.38 9.88
C LEU A 83 -3.13 -73.41 10.72
N PRO A 84 -4.41 -73.09 10.39
CA PRO A 84 -5.15 -73.32 9.14
C PRO A 84 -5.79 -72.05 8.52
N LEU A 85 -6.34 -72.20 7.30
CA LEU A 85 -7.22 -71.25 6.65
C LEU A 85 -8.51 -70.98 7.45
N ASN A 86 -8.81 -69.70 7.70
CA ASN A 86 -10.17 -69.24 8.01
C ASN A 86 -10.49 -67.91 7.32
N ARG A 87 -11.27 -68.02 6.23
CA ARG A 87 -12.33 -67.11 5.77
C ARG A 87 -12.31 -65.68 6.37
N ILE A 88 -11.84 -64.72 5.58
CA ILE A 88 -12.08 -63.28 5.81
C ILE A 88 -13.06 -62.77 4.75
N ASP A 89 -14.09 -62.04 5.18
CA ASP A 89 -15.17 -61.55 4.33
C ASP A 89 -14.70 -60.47 3.34
N PHE A 90 -15.14 -60.59 2.08
CA PHE A 90 -15.17 -59.50 1.11
C PHE A 90 -16.32 -58.54 1.46
N GLY A 91 -16.14 -57.77 2.53
CA GLY A 91 -17.25 -57.13 3.25
C GLY A 91 -16.96 -55.73 3.80
N ASN A 92 -16.13 -54.91 3.14
CA ASN A 92 -16.18 -53.45 3.30
C ASN A 92 -15.52 -52.74 2.12
N LYS A 93 -16.34 -52.22 1.19
CA LYS A 93 -15.92 -51.10 0.35
C LYS A 93 -15.85 -49.88 1.25
N VAL A 94 -14.64 -49.53 1.71
CA VAL A 94 -14.40 -48.17 2.18
C VAL A 94 -14.61 -47.26 0.99
N SER A 95 -15.76 -46.58 0.97
CA SER A 95 -16.04 -45.51 0.02
C SER A 95 -14.97 -44.45 0.23
N LEU A 96 -13.96 -44.41 -0.64
CA LEU A 96 -13.10 -43.24 -0.78
C LEU A 96 -14.02 -42.10 -1.20
N GLN A 97 -14.46 -41.32 -0.21
CA GLN A 97 -15.02 -40.01 -0.43
C GLN A 97 -13.97 -39.26 -1.24
N HIS A 98 -14.34 -38.85 -2.45
CA HIS A 98 -13.46 -38.03 -3.25
C HIS A 98 -13.38 -36.71 -2.49
N ALA A 99 -12.25 -36.48 -1.81
CA ALA A 99 -11.93 -35.15 -1.34
C ALA A 99 -11.89 -34.28 -2.59
N GLU A 100 -12.85 -33.37 -2.71
CA GLU A 100 -12.77 -32.27 -3.68
C GLU A 100 -11.35 -31.68 -3.53
N PRO A 101 -10.58 -31.53 -4.63
CA PRO A 101 -9.26 -30.92 -4.51
C PRO A 101 -9.46 -29.55 -3.87
N LEU A 102 -8.68 -29.25 -2.82
CA LEU A 102 -8.71 -27.95 -2.16
C LEU A 102 -8.42 -26.88 -3.21
N MET A 103 -9.47 -26.24 -3.70
CA MET A 103 -9.35 -25.21 -4.72
C MET A 103 -8.86 -23.94 -4.07
N ALA A 104 -7.92 -23.26 -4.73
CA ALA A 104 -7.55 -21.91 -4.38
C ALA A 104 -8.79 -21.00 -4.36
N ILE A 105 -8.78 -20.02 -3.46
CA ILE A 105 -9.92 -19.13 -3.21
C ILE A 105 -10.37 -18.42 -4.51
N GLY A 106 -9.42 -18.01 -5.37
CA GLY A 106 -9.68 -17.44 -6.68
C GLY A 106 -10.24 -16.02 -6.68
N ILE A 107 -10.20 -15.35 -5.53
CA ILE A 107 -10.62 -13.95 -5.34
C ILE A 107 -9.38 -13.12 -5.00
N ASP A 108 -9.02 -12.22 -5.91
CA ASP A 108 -7.94 -11.25 -5.74
C ASP A 108 -8.40 -10.15 -4.75
N PRO A 109 -7.76 -10.03 -3.57
CA PRO A 109 -8.14 -9.04 -2.56
C PRO A 109 -7.78 -7.60 -2.94
N THR A 110 -7.05 -7.35 -4.04
CA THR A 110 -6.77 -6.01 -4.59
C THR A 110 -7.89 -5.47 -5.50
N VAL A 111 -8.85 -6.32 -5.88
CA VAL A 111 -10.07 -5.89 -6.58
C VAL A 111 -10.93 -5.07 -5.62
N ASP A 112 -11.36 -3.87 -6.02
CA ASP A 112 -11.97 -2.88 -5.09
C ASP A 112 -13.16 -3.45 -4.29
N TYR A 113 -13.95 -4.31 -4.92
CA TYR A 113 -15.08 -4.97 -4.29
C TYR A 113 -14.66 -5.98 -3.21
N ALA A 114 -13.63 -6.78 -3.47
CA ALA A 114 -13.11 -7.74 -2.49
C ALA A 114 -12.42 -7.00 -1.33
N PHE A 115 -11.60 -5.98 -1.63
CA PHE A 115 -10.94 -5.13 -0.64
C PHE A 115 -11.95 -4.48 0.33
N LYS A 116 -13.05 -3.94 -0.20
CA LYS A 116 -14.11 -3.30 0.61
C LYS A 116 -14.87 -4.26 1.50
N LEU A 117 -15.18 -5.47 1.02
CA LEU A 117 -15.79 -6.49 1.88
C LEU A 117 -14.80 -7.02 2.93
N LEU A 118 -13.52 -7.11 2.59
CA LEU A 118 -12.46 -7.60 3.47
C LEU A 118 -12.15 -6.65 4.63
N LEU A 119 -11.88 -5.38 4.35
CA LEU A 119 -11.44 -4.39 5.35
C LEU A 119 -12.54 -3.39 5.76
N GLY A 120 -13.70 -3.40 5.10
CA GLY A 120 -14.80 -2.48 5.33
C GLY A 120 -16.12 -3.15 5.73
N SER A 121 -16.10 -4.42 6.15
CA SER A 121 -17.29 -5.08 6.70
C SER A 121 -17.45 -4.82 8.20
N PRO A 122 -18.58 -4.25 8.65
CA PRO A 122 -18.91 -4.16 10.09
C PRO A 122 -19.10 -5.53 10.77
N GLU A 123 -19.24 -6.61 9.99
CA GLU A 123 -19.34 -7.99 10.51
C GLU A 123 -17.98 -8.60 10.85
N HIS A 124 -16.89 -8.05 10.27
CA HIS A 124 -15.52 -8.54 10.40
C HIS A 124 -14.50 -7.47 10.85
N PRO A 125 -14.78 -6.65 11.88
CA PRO A 125 -13.92 -5.53 12.27
C PRO A 125 -12.54 -5.97 12.78
N ALA A 126 -12.38 -7.23 13.19
CA ALA A 126 -11.10 -7.79 13.61
C ALA A 126 -10.06 -7.83 12.48
N ILE A 127 -10.50 -7.98 11.22
CA ILE A 127 -9.63 -7.91 10.04
C ILE A 127 -9.05 -6.50 9.90
N THR A 128 -9.91 -5.48 9.92
CA THR A 128 -9.53 -4.06 9.83
C THR A 128 -8.65 -3.65 11.02
N LEU A 129 -8.97 -4.10 12.23
CA LEU A 129 -8.19 -3.86 13.44
C LEU A 129 -6.75 -4.41 13.30
N HIS A 130 -6.63 -5.66 12.83
CA HIS A 130 -5.34 -6.31 12.61
C HIS A 130 -4.53 -5.62 11.49
N PHE A 131 -5.18 -5.15 10.43
CA PHE A 131 -4.55 -4.36 9.38
C PHE A 131 -4.03 -3.02 9.89
N LEU A 132 -4.85 -2.25 10.61
CA LEU A 132 -4.44 -0.97 11.18
C LEU A 132 -3.26 -1.13 12.14
N ASN A 133 -3.31 -2.10 13.06
CA ASN A 133 -2.21 -2.36 13.99
C ASN A 133 -0.91 -2.79 13.29
N ALA A 134 -0.99 -3.50 12.15
CA ALA A 134 0.18 -3.83 11.35
C ALA A 134 0.82 -2.60 10.71
N ILE A 135 0.02 -1.72 10.09
CA ILE A 135 0.52 -0.52 9.38
C ILE A 135 1.04 0.56 10.33
N LEU A 136 0.45 0.67 11.53
CA LEU A 136 0.78 1.74 12.48
C LEU A 136 1.82 1.32 13.54
N GLY A 137 2.04 0.00 13.70
CA GLY A 137 3.07 -0.57 14.56
C GLY A 137 2.97 -0.18 16.04
N ASP A 138 4.10 -0.26 16.75
CA ASP A 138 4.16 -0.04 18.20
C ASP A 138 3.81 1.40 18.64
N GLU A 139 3.82 2.40 17.73
CA GLU A 139 3.41 3.77 18.06
C GLU A 139 1.90 3.87 18.34
N ILE A 140 1.10 3.05 17.66
CA ILE A 140 -0.36 3.08 17.73
C ILE A 140 -0.88 1.65 17.80
N GLN A 141 -1.20 1.22 19.02
CA GLN A 141 -1.93 -0.02 19.27
C GLN A 141 -3.41 0.31 19.51
N ILE A 142 -4.25 -0.19 18.62
CA ILE A 142 -5.71 -0.05 18.65
C ILE A 142 -6.31 -1.31 19.26
N THR A 143 -7.34 -1.15 20.10
CA THR A 143 -8.07 -2.25 20.72
C THR A 143 -9.42 -2.55 20.06
N GLU A 144 -10.04 -1.54 19.46
CA GLU A 144 -11.38 -1.58 18.89
C GLU A 144 -11.45 -0.67 17.66
N VAL A 145 -12.19 -1.09 16.63
CA VAL A 145 -12.45 -0.30 15.43
C VAL A 145 -13.92 -0.37 15.05
N GLU A 146 -14.48 0.78 14.71
CA GLU A 146 -15.83 0.97 14.20
C GLU A 146 -15.73 1.31 12.70
N ILE A 147 -16.41 0.54 11.85
CA ILE A 147 -16.54 0.87 10.43
C ILE A 147 -17.63 1.96 10.28
N LEU A 148 -17.26 3.06 9.62
CA LEU A 148 -18.12 4.22 9.42
C LEU A 148 -18.75 4.22 8.02
N ASN A 149 -19.75 5.08 7.82
CA ASN A 149 -20.23 5.41 6.48
C ASN A 149 -19.11 6.12 5.69
N PRO A 150 -18.68 5.62 4.51
CA PRO A 150 -17.58 6.20 3.75
C PRO A 150 -17.91 7.54 3.05
N ILE A 151 -19.16 8.00 3.07
CA ILE A 151 -19.57 9.24 2.42
C ILE A 151 -19.20 10.44 3.30
N LEU A 152 -18.14 11.16 2.93
CA LEU A 152 -17.78 12.43 3.55
C LEU A 152 -18.62 13.58 2.96
N GLY A 153 -19.45 14.17 3.82
CA GLY A 153 -20.00 15.51 3.63
C GLY A 153 -21.12 15.66 2.58
N LYS A 154 -22.24 16.22 3.05
CA LYS A 154 -22.95 17.26 2.32
C LYS A 154 -23.09 18.45 3.27
N GLY A 155 -22.11 19.34 3.26
CA GLY A 155 -22.18 20.63 3.96
C GLY A 155 -22.98 21.62 3.12
N ASP A 156 -22.47 21.90 1.92
CA ASP A 156 -23.08 22.77 0.92
C ASP A 156 -23.23 22.07 -0.45
N ASP A 157 -24.12 22.60 -1.31
CA ASP A 157 -24.36 22.11 -2.69
C ASP A 157 -23.13 22.21 -3.61
N THR A 158 -22.08 22.93 -3.20
CA THR A 158 -20.82 23.09 -3.95
C THR A 158 -19.70 22.15 -3.50
N ASP A 159 -19.90 21.38 -2.42
CA ASP A 159 -18.86 20.48 -1.92
C ASP A 159 -18.58 19.33 -2.90
N LYS A 160 -17.30 19.03 -3.10
CA LYS A 160 -16.89 17.84 -3.86
C LYS A 160 -17.21 16.59 -3.03
N LEU A 161 -18.38 15.99 -3.31
CA LEU A 161 -18.80 14.72 -2.72
C LEU A 161 -17.65 13.71 -2.79
N SER A 162 -17.12 13.36 -1.62
CA SER A 162 -15.96 12.50 -1.47
C SER A 162 -16.42 11.21 -0.81
N ILE A 163 -16.43 10.14 -1.59
CA ILE A 163 -16.76 8.80 -1.11
C ILE A 163 -15.43 8.09 -0.96
N LEU A 164 -15.04 7.82 0.29
CA LEU A 164 -13.87 7.02 0.61
C LEU A 164 -14.12 5.56 0.22
N ASP A 165 -13.07 4.77 0.06
CA ASP A 165 -13.24 3.33 -0.10
C ASP A 165 -13.71 2.68 1.22
N ILE A 166 -13.04 2.98 2.33
CA ILE A 166 -13.36 2.50 3.68
C ILE A 166 -13.08 3.62 4.68
N ALA A 167 -14.08 3.99 5.48
CA ALA A 167 -13.91 4.90 6.61
C ALA A 167 -14.00 4.11 7.92
N ALA A 168 -13.13 4.40 8.89
CA ALA A 168 -13.16 3.77 10.21
C ALA A 168 -12.78 4.73 11.34
N ARG A 169 -13.10 4.36 12.58
CA ARG A 169 -12.75 5.10 13.81
C ARG A 169 -12.34 4.15 14.92
N ASP A 170 -11.40 4.57 15.77
CA ASP A 170 -11.01 3.80 16.95
C ASP A 170 -11.55 4.35 18.28
N SER A 171 -11.30 3.60 19.36
CA SER A 171 -11.64 3.97 20.75
C SER A 171 -10.97 5.25 21.26
N SER A 172 -9.90 5.73 20.61
CA SER A 172 -9.25 7.02 20.90
C SER A 172 -9.86 8.19 20.10
N GLY A 173 -10.82 7.89 19.20
CA GLY A 173 -11.44 8.85 18.29
C GLY A 173 -10.57 9.21 17.08
N ARG A 174 -9.46 8.49 16.83
CA ARG A 174 -8.72 8.62 15.57
C ARG A 174 -9.60 8.12 14.43
N VAL A 175 -9.49 8.78 13.28
CA VAL A 175 -10.30 8.49 12.10
C VAL A 175 -9.41 8.06 10.94
N TYR A 176 -9.86 7.05 10.23
CA TYR A 176 -9.09 6.32 9.23
C TYR A 176 -9.79 6.37 7.87
N ASP A 177 -8.99 6.53 6.84
CA ASP A 177 -9.36 6.39 5.44
C ASP A 177 -8.48 5.28 4.84
N ILE A 178 -9.06 4.19 4.34
CA ILE A 178 -8.32 3.04 3.80
C ILE A 178 -8.72 2.82 2.35
N GLU A 179 -7.78 3.01 1.43
CA GLU A 179 -8.01 3.00 -0.02
C GLU A 179 -7.16 1.92 -0.72
N MET A 180 -7.69 1.37 -1.81
CA MET A 180 -6.97 0.42 -2.67
C MET A 180 -6.83 0.98 -4.08
N GLN A 181 -5.59 1.07 -4.58
CA GLN A 181 -5.30 1.61 -5.90
C GLN A 181 -4.45 0.62 -6.72
N THR A 182 -4.98 0.14 -7.84
CA THR A 182 -4.27 -0.76 -8.78
C THR A 182 -3.55 -0.01 -9.91
N SER A 183 -3.43 1.31 -9.79
CA SER A 183 -2.77 2.19 -10.77
C SER A 183 -2.31 3.49 -10.10
N LEU A 184 -1.58 4.33 -10.84
CA LEU A 184 -1.18 5.67 -10.42
C LEU A 184 -1.99 6.71 -11.21
N PRO A 185 -3.22 7.06 -10.79
CA PRO A 185 -3.98 8.12 -11.41
C PRO A 185 -3.27 9.47 -11.22
N ALA A 186 -3.41 10.36 -12.21
CA ALA A 186 -2.92 11.73 -12.08
C ALA A 186 -3.59 12.42 -10.87
N GLY A 187 -2.78 13.04 -10.01
CA GLY A 187 -3.27 13.69 -8.80
C GLY A 187 -3.48 12.78 -7.59
N LEU A 188 -2.91 11.55 -7.57
CA LEU A 188 -3.07 10.63 -6.43
C LEU A 188 -2.57 11.23 -5.09
N ALA A 189 -1.41 11.89 -5.08
CA ALA A 189 -0.87 12.52 -3.88
C ALA A 189 -1.81 13.61 -3.33
N GLU A 190 -2.33 14.43 -4.23
CA GLU A 190 -3.27 15.51 -3.94
C GLU A 190 -4.62 14.96 -3.47
N ARG A 191 -5.10 13.83 -4.02
CA ARG A 191 -6.31 13.12 -3.55
C ARG A 191 -6.14 12.64 -2.11
N LEU A 192 -5.06 11.92 -1.81
CA LEU A 192 -4.79 11.40 -0.46
C LEU A 192 -4.67 12.54 0.56
N ALA A 193 -3.94 13.61 0.22
CA ALA A 193 -3.84 14.80 1.05
C ALA A 193 -5.21 15.48 1.27
N TYR A 194 -6.01 15.61 0.21
CA TYR A 194 -7.34 16.20 0.28
C TYR A 194 -8.29 15.37 1.15
N TYR A 195 -8.36 14.04 0.97
CA TYR A 195 -9.21 13.17 1.78
C TYR A 195 -8.78 13.14 3.26
N THR A 196 -7.48 13.05 3.55
CA THR A 196 -6.97 13.11 4.93
C THR A 196 -7.34 14.44 5.59
N ALA A 197 -7.21 15.57 4.88
CA ALA A 197 -7.57 16.89 5.38
C ALA A 197 -9.10 17.04 5.57
N SER A 198 -9.92 16.55 4.64
CA SER A 198 -11.38 16.53 4.76
C SER A 198 -11.85 15.72 5.96
N LEU A 199 -11.25 14.54 6.17
CA LEU A 199 -11.52 13.69 7.33
C LEU A 199 -11.10 14.33 8.66
N TYR A 200 -10.04 15.15 8.66
CA TYR A 200 -9.60 15.92 9.82
C TYR A 200 -10.54 17.10 10.15
N VAL A 201 -10.89 17.90 9.14
CA VAL A 201 -11.78 19.07 9.31
C VAL A 201 -13.19 18.65 9.70
N GLY A 202 -13.71 17.55 9.13
CA GLY A 202 -15.06 17.04 9.40
C GLY A 202 -15.34 16.56 10.83
N GLN A 203 -14.34 16.58 11.73
CA GLN A 203 -14.51 16.18 13.14
C GLN A 203 -15.12 17.27 14.04
N ILE A 204 -15.09 18.54 13.60
CA ILE A 204 -15.50 19.69 14.42
C ILE A 204 -16.39 20.66 13.63
N GLY A 205 -17.36 21.27 14.32
CA GLY A 205 -18.27 22.27 13.75
C GLY A 205 -17.89 23.72 14.11
N GLU A 206 -18.74 24.67 13.70
CA GLU A 206 -18.61 26.05 14.15
C GLU A 206 -18.74 26.16 15.69
N GLY A 207 -17.83 26.91 16.32
CA GLY A 207 -17.78 27.09 17.77
C GLY A 207 -17.04 25.99 18.54
N ASP A 208 -16.65 24.88 17.90
CA ASP A 208 -15.87 23.83 18.55
C ASP A 208 -14.40 24.23 18.75
N ALA A 209 -13.84 23.83 19.89
CA ALA A 209 -12.42 24.06 20.18
C ALA A 209 -11.51 23.09 19.40
N TYR A 210 -10.48 23.63 18.73
CA TYR A 210 -9.48 22.85 17.97
C TYR A 210 -8.78 21.75 18.79
N THR A 211 -8.75 21.85 20.12
CA THR A 211 -8.21 20.81 21.02
C THR A 211 -9.01 19.52 21.03
N ARG A 212 -10.20 19.48 20.40
CA ARG A 212 -10.99 18.27 20.18
C ARG A 212 -10.53 17.44 18.99
N LEU A 213 -9.73 18.00 18.07
CA LEU A 213 -9.24 17.31 16.88
C LEU A 213 -8.41 16.07 17.26
N ARG A 214 -8.70 14.95 16.60
CA ARG A 214 -7.97 13.69 16.67
C ARG A 214 -7.23 13.44 15.36
N PRO A 215 -6.14 12.66 15.36
CA PRO A 215 -5.45 12.25 14.14
C PRO A 215 -6.41 11.71 13.07
N ALA A 216 -6.29 12.24 11.86
CA ALA A 216 -6.80 11.66 10.63
C ALA A 216 -5.65 10.97 9.90
N ILE A 217 -5.88 9.70 9.54
CA ILE A 217 -4.84 8.79 9.05
C ILE A 217 -5.36 8.13 7.78
N SER A 218 -4.80 8.50 6.62
CA SER A 218 -5.08 7.82 5.35
C SER A 218 -4.06 6.72 5.10
N ILE A 219 -4.50 5.57 4.60
CA ILE A 219 -3.69 4.39 4.30
C ILE A 219 -4.06 3.95 2.88
N CYS A 220 -3.16 4.15 1.92
CA CYS A 220 -3.34 3.67 0.56
C CYS A 220 -2.54 2.38 0.35
N VAL A 221 -3.24 1.27 0.13
CA VAL A 221 -2.65 0.04 -0.42
C VAL A 221 -2.55 0.23 -1.94
N LEU A 222 -1.37 -0.01 -2.50
CA LEU A 222 -1.03 0.42 -3.85
C LEU A 222 -0.34 -0.71 -4.62
N ASP A 223 -1.01 -1.27 -5.63
CA ASP A 223 -0.40 -2.21 -6.60
C ASP A 223 0.33 -1.45 -7.72
N ALA A 224 1.18 -0.51 -7.32
CA ALA A 224 2.06 0.26 -8.18
C ALA A 224 3.28 0.78 -7.38
N ILE A 225 4.31 1.25 -8.09
CA ILE A 225 5.47 1.89 -7.45
C ILE A 225 5.40 3.40 -7.72
N MET A 226 5.08 4.16 -6.69
CA MET A 226 5.03 5.62 -6.69
C MET A 226 6.41 6.23 -6.46
N PHE A 227 7.16 5.71 -5.48
CA PHE A 227 8.47 6.23 -5.09
C PHE A 227 9.58 5.20 -5.34
N ARG A 228 10.18 5.23 -6.54
CA ARG A 228 11.22 4.29 -6.99
C ARG A 228 12.57 4.49 -6.29
N GLU A 229 12.79 5.70 -5.77
CA GLU A 229 13.94 6.09 -4.95
C GLU A 229 13.88 5.51 -3.53
N SER A 230 12.68 5.13 -3.05
CA SER A 230 12.45 4.58 -1.71
C SER A 230 12.37 3.05 -1.77
N GLN A 231 13.19 2.35 -0.98
CA GLN A 231 13.20 0.88 -0.94
C GLN A 231 12.12 0.24 -0.03
N PRO A 232 11.77 0.80 1.15
CA PRO A 232 10.72 0.23 2.00
C PRO A 232 9.38 0.04 1.27
N ILE A 233 8.69 -1.06 1.61
CA ILE A 233 7.32 -1.35 1.15
C ILE A 233 6.29 -0.41 1.75
N HIS A 234 6.58 0.12 2.94
CA HIS A 234 5.73 1.05 3.69
C HIS A 234 6.41 2.40 3.83
N SER A 235 5.65 3.47 3.57
CA SER A 235 6.07 4.86 3.76
C SER A 235 5.10 5.59 4.68
N ASP A 236 5.62 6.45 5.56
CA ASP A 236 4.87 7.26 6.55
C ASP A 236 5.17 8.75 6.35
N PHE A 237 4.16 9.51 5.92
CA PHE A 237 4.23 10.95 5.66
C PHE A 237 3.47 11.73 6.74
N ARG A 238 4.13 12.73 7.37
CA ARG A 238 3.54 13.58 8.44
C ARG A 238 3.95 15.05 8.31
N LEU A 239 3.29 15.91 9.09
CA LEU A 239 3.63 17.34 9.23
C LEU A 239 4.89 17.55 10.09
N ARG A 240 6.06 17.64 9.45
CA ARG A 240 7.37 17.81 10.10
C ARG A 240 8.08 19.11 9.65
N SER A 241 9.11 19.52 10.38
CA SER A 241 10.08 20.54 9.92
C SER A 241 10.76 20.12 8.62
N ARG A 242 11.37 21.07 7.90
CA ARG A 242 12.13 20.77 6.66
C ARG A 242 13.26 19.78 6.90
N GLU A 243 13.86 19.82 8.08
CA GLU A 243 14.93 18.94 8.54
C GLU A 243 14.42 17.59 9.07
N GLY A 244 13.09 17.40 9.15
CA GLY A 244 12.43 16.17 9.57
C GLY A 244 12.51 15.85 11.07
N ASN A 245 13.17 16.70 11.85
CA ASN A 245 13.50 16.46 13.27
C ASN A 245 12.46 16.98 14.28
N LEU A 246 11.49 17.79 13.84
CA LEU A 246 10.41 18.32 14.67
C LEU A 246 9.06 17.95 14.05
N ASN A 247 8.21 17.25 14.80
CA ASN A 247 6.82 17.02 14.41
C ASN A 247 5.99 18.21 14.91
N LEU A 248 5.23 18.87 14.03
CA LEU A 248 4.35 19.98 14.43
C LEU A 248 3.09 19.46 15.11
N THR A 249 2.52 18.38 14.56
CA THR A 249 1.37 17.66 15.10
C THR A 249 1.27 16.29 14.43
N ASN A 250 0.70 15.31 15.14
CA ASN A 250 0.34 14.00 14.59
C ASN A 250 -1.07 14.01 13.96
N GLY A 251 -1.66 15.20 13.74
CA GLY A 251 -3.05 15.37 13.29
C GLY A 251 -3.36 14.89 11.86
N LEU A 252 -2.38 14.92 10.96
CA LEU A 252 -2.49 14.38 9.59
C LEU A 252 -1.35 13.38 9.36
N GLN A 253 -1.70 12.17 8.93
CA GLN A 253 -0.75 11.11 8.57
C GLN A 253 -1.22 10.42 7.29
N ILE A 254 -0.29 10.11 6.38
CA ILE A 254 -0.58 9.37 5.15
C ILE A 254 0.42 8.22 5.07
N HIS A 255 -0.09 7.01 4.97
CA HIS A 255 0.70 5.80 4.76
C HIS A 255 0.49 5.27 3.35
N LEU A 256 1.58 4.83 2.72
CA LEU A 256 1.54 4.07 1.47
C LEU A 256 2.08 2.66 1.72
N LEU A 257 1.37 1.63 1.26
CA LEU A 257 1.85 0.26 1.18
C LEU A 257 1.98 -0.12 -0.30
N GLU A 258 3.20 0.00 -0.83
CA GLU A 258 3.54 -0.25 -2.23
C GLU A 258 3.81 -1.75 -2.45
N LEU A 259 2.73 -2.51 -2.72
CA LEU A 259 2.75 -3.96 -2.87
C LEU A 259 3.84 -4.49 -3.84
N PRO A 260 4.14 -3.86 -4.99
CA PRO A 260 5.15 -4.38 -5.93
C PRO A 260 6.58 -4.37 -5.37
N LYS A 261 6.87 -3.57 -4.33
CA LYS A 261 8.18 -3.56 -3.65
C LYS A 261 8.39 -4.80 -2.77
N TYR A 262 7.32 -5.45 -2.33
CA TYR A 262 7.42 -6.68 -1.54
C TYR A 262 7.98 -7.83 -2.38
N THR A 263 9.00 -8.50 -1.85
CA THR A 263 9.61 -9.69 -2.48
C THR A 263 9.06 -10.92 -1.79
N LEU A 264 8.39 -11.79 -2.55
CA LEU A 264 7.81 -13.02 -2.00
C LEU A 264 8.92 -13.95 -1.47
N PRO A 265 8.85 -14.42 -0.21
CA PRO A 265 9.78 -15.39 0.32
C PRO A 265 9.62 -16.74 -0.40
N SER A 266 10.74 -17.34 -0.79
CA SER A 266 10.79 -18.61 -1.53
C SER A 266 10.60 -19.86 -0.66
N ASP A 267 10.39 -19.69 0.65
CA ASP A 267 10.05 -20.77 1.57
C ASP A 267 8.62 -20.61 2.10
N ASN A 268 8.12 -21.66 2.76
CA ASN A 268 6.77 -21.74 3.32
C ASN A 268 6.75 -21.46 4.85
N LYS A 269 7.72 -20.71 5.41
CA LYS A 269 7.72 -20.37 6.85
C LYS A 269 6.60 -19.38 7.20
N VAL A 270 6.27 -19.28 8.47
CA VAL A 270 5.37 -18.24 8.97
C VAL A 270 5.99 -16.87 8.73
N ILE A 271 5.22 -15.94 8.15
CA ILE A 271 5.65 -14.55 7.94
C ILE A 271 5.47 -13.81 9.25
N ALA A 272 6.57 -13.38 9.86
CA ALA A 272 6.59 -12.83 11.21
C ALA A 272 6.37 -11.31 11.27
N ASP A 273 6.74 -10.58 10.21
CA ASP A 273 6.48 -9.14 10.14
C ASP A 273 5.01 -8.89 9.73
N PRO A 274 4.22 -8.10 10.49
CA PRO A 274 2.81 -7.87 10.19
C PRO A 274 2.55 -7.14 8.86
N VAL A 275 3.45 -6.25 8.42
CA VAL A 275 3.30 -5.49 7.17
C VAL A 275 3.61 -6.39 5.99
N GLU A 276 4.68 -7.19 6.07
CA GLU A 276 4.98 -8.23 5.07
C GLU A 276 3.88 -9.30 5.01
N ALA A 277 3.27 -9.66 6.13
CA ALA A 277 2.17 -10.61 6.16
C ALA A 277 0.96 -10.10 5.36
N TRP A 278 0.57 -8.84 5.56
CA TRP A 278 -0.48 -8.22 4.74
C TRP A 278 -0.07 -8.04 3.28
N ALA A 279 1.16 -7.61 2.99
CA ALA A 279 1.67 -7.49 1.63
C ALA A 279 1.70 -8.84 0.89
N TYR A 280 1.98 -9.95 1.59
CA TYR A 280 1.87 -11.30 1.06
C TYR A 280 0.42 -11.69 0.81
N PHE A 281 -0.46 -11.48 1.80
CA PHE A 281 -1.89 -11.81 1.68
C PHE A 281 -2.51 -11.12 0.46
N PHE A 282 -2.30 -9.81 0.31
CA PHE A 282 -2.81 -9.05 -0.83
C PHE A 282 -2.30 -9.54 -2.18
N ARG A 283 -1.11 -10.14 -2.23
CA ARG A 283 -0.46 -10.57 -3.48
C ARG A 283 -0.66 -12.03 -3.84
N GLN A 284 -1.12 -12.87 -2.92
CA GLN A 284 -1.10 -14.35 -3.11
C GLN A 284 -2.38 -15.06 -2.64
N ALA A 285 -3.27 -14.44 -1.85
CA ALA A 285 -4.42 -15.13 -1.25
C ALA A 285 -5.40 -15.74 -2.29
N ASP A 286 -5.47 -15.16 -3.49
CA ASP A 286 -6.25 -15.67 -4.63
C ASP A 286 -5.77 -17.06 -5.09
N SER A 287 -4.45 -17.28 -5.04
CA SER A 287 -3.77 -18.50 -5.48
C SER A 287 -3.65 -19.57 -4.38
N MET A 288 -4.10 -19.25 -3.16
CA MET A 288 -3.98 -20.11 -1.98
C MET A 288 -5.34 -20.67 -1.53
N THR A 289 -5.27 -21.76 -0.79
CA THR A 289 -6.39 -22.35 -0.03
C THR A 289 -6.46 -21.73 1.38
N THR A 290 -7.63 -21.82 2.02
CA THR A 290 -7.83 -21.36 3.42
C THR A 290 -6.87 -22.03 4.40
N ASP A 291 -6.57 -23.32 4.21
CA ASP A 291 -5.65 -24.09 5.05
C ASP A 291 -4.20 -23.60 4.89
N GLU A 292 -3.77 -23.28 3.68
CA GLU A 292 -2.43 -22.71 3.43
C GLU A 292 -2.30 -21.31 4.02
N ILE A 293 -3.34 -20.48 3.95
CA ILE A 293 -3.36 -19.16 4.60
C ILE A 293 -3.24 -19.32 6.13
N GLN A 294 -4.02 -20.23 6.73
CA GLN A 294 -3.94 -20.50 8.17
C GLN A 294 -2.53 -20.95 8.58
N GLN A 295 -1.87 -21.82 7.79
CA GLN A 295 -0.50 -22.27 8.05
C GLN A 295 0.55 -21.15 7.84
N ARG A 296 0.38 -20.30 6.82
CA ARG A 296 1.34 -19.25 6.42
C ARG A 296 1.39 -18.08 7.40
N PHE A 297 0.28 -17.78 8.08
CA PHE A 297 0.20 -16.63 9.00
C PHE A 297 -0.01 -17.02 10.46
N ASN A 298 -0.65 -18.17 10.76
CA ASN A 298 -0.97 -18.62 12.11
C ASN A 298 -1.65 -17.53 12.99
N CYS A 299 -2.50 -16.70 12.38
CA CYS A 299 -3.20 -15.60 13.03
C CYS A 299 -4.70 -15.62 12.65
N PRO A 300 -5.64 -15.57 13.62
CA PRO A 300 -7.08 -15.66 13.34
C PRO A 300 -7.61 -14.64 12.33
N ALA A 301 -7.07 -13.41 12.32
CA ALA A 301 -7.52 -12.37 11.39
C ALA A 301 -7.29 -12.73 9.92
N PHE A 302 -6.22 -13.47 9.59
CA PHE A 302 -5.99 -13.95 8.23
C PHE A 302 -6.85 -15.17 7.88
N THR A 303 -7.24 -15.99 8.87
CA THR A 303 -8.22 -17.07 8.67
C THR A 303 -9.62 -16.50 8.41
N GLU A 304 -10.02 -15.46 9.14
CA GLU A 304 -11.27 -14.72 8.92
C GLU A 304 -11.25 -14.01 7.55
N ALA A 305 -10.13 -13.37 7.20
CA ALA A 305 -9.91 -12.80 5.87
C ALA A 305 -10.11 -13.82 4.73
N ALA A 306 -9.54 -15.02 4.85
CA ALA A 306 -9.74 -16.09 3.87
C ALA A 306 -11.20 -16.54 3.78
N GLN A 307 -11.93 -16.59 4.91
CA GLN A 307 -13.36 -16.90 4.92
C GLN A 307 -14.20 -15.84 4.20
N VAL A 308 -13.86 -14.55 4.32
CA VAL A 308 -14.52 -13.48 3.54
C VAL A 308 -14.30 -13.65 2.04
N LEU A 309 -13.08 -13.99 1.61
CA LEU A 309 -12.80 -14.22 0.19
C LEU A 309 -13.50 -15.50 -0.33
N ASP A 310 -13.51 -16.59 0.43
CA ASP A 310 -14.25 -17.82 0.10
C ASP A 310 -15.78 -17.60 0.06
N MET A 311 -16.32 -16.73 0.92
CA MET A 311 -17.73 -16.29 0.88
C MET A 311 -18.07 -15.60 -0.45
N ILE A 312 -17.21 -14.68 -0.91
CA ILE A 312 -17.37 -13.99 -2.19
C ILE A 312 -17.39 -15.01 -3.34
N GLN A 313 -16.48 -15.99 -3.32
CA GLN A 313 -16.39 -17.03 -4.35
C GLN A 313 -17.62 -17.95 -4.39
N ARG A 314 -18.17 -18.31 -3.22
CA ARG A 314 -19.33 -19.22 -3.12
C ARG A 314 -20.67 -18.55 -3.35
N THR A 315 -20.80 -17.25 -3.07
CA THR A 315 -22.07 -16.52 -3.15
C THR A 315 -22.28 -15.96 -4.56
N PRO A 316 -23.23 -16.47 -5.38
CA PRO A 316 -23.30 -16.13 -6.80
C PRO A 316 -23.48 -14.63 -7.09
N GLN A 317 -24.18 -13.91 -6.21
CA GLN A 317 -24.34 -12.46 -6.31
C GLN A 317 -23.03 -11.71 -6.05
N GLN A 318 -22.34 -12.00 -4.95
CA GLN A 318 -21.06 -11.36 -4.60
C GLN A 318 -19.99 -11.69 -5.66
N ARG A 319 -19.91 -12.96 -6.09
CA ARG A 319 -19.05 -13.41 -7.18
C ARG A 319 -19.30 -12.63 -8.47
N SER A 320 -20.56 -12.45 -8.87
CA SER A 320 -20.88 -11.69 -10.09
C SER A 320 -20.48 -10.22 -9.96
N GLN A 321 -20.65 -9.61 -8.78
CA GLN A 321 -20.19 -8.24 -8.51
C GLN A 321 -18.65 -8.14 -8.57
N TYR A 322 -17.93 -9.10 -7.96
CA TYR A 322 -16.48 -9.21 -8.07
C TYR A 322 -16.01 -9.36 -9.52
N GLU A 323 -16.58 -10.31 -10.28
CA GLU A 323 -16.21 -10.57 -11.68
C GLU A 323 -16.43 -9.33 -12.57
N GLN A 324 -17.52 -8.57 -12.35
CA GLN A 324 -17.77 -7.30 -13.05
C GLN A 324 -16.70 -6.24 -12.74
N ARG A 325 -16.24 -6.15 -11.49
CA ARG A 325 -15.27 -5.13 -11.06
C ARG A 325 -13.84 -5.50 -11.46
N LEU A 326 -13.47 -6.79 -11.37
CA LEU A 326 -12.25 -7.35 -11.94
C LEU A 326 -12.18 -7.08 -13.45
N LYS A 327 -13.27 -7.33 -14.19
CA LYS A 327 -13.33 -7.01 -15.63
C LYS A 327 -13.14 -5.51 -15.88
N ALA A 328 -13.81 -4.64 -15.13
CA ALA A 328 -13.69 -3.19 -15.30
C ALA A 328 -12.27 -2.68 -15.04
N GLN A 329 -11.58 -3.18 -14.01
CA GLN A 329 -10.17 -2.87 -13.75
C GLN A 329 -9.26 -3.39 -14.88
N GLY A 330 -9.53 -4.58 -15.41
CA GLY A 330 -8.83 -5.14 -16.58
C GLY A 330 -9.01 -4.31 -17.85
N ASP A 331 -10.23 -3.89 -18.16
CA ASP A 331 -10.57 -3.03 -19.30
C ASP A 331 -9.87 -1.66 -19.18
N GLU A 332 -9.85 -1.06 -17.97
CA GLU A 332 -9.17 0.19 -17.66
C GLU A 332 -7.66 0.07 -17.89
N ARG A 333 -7.02 -0.98 -17.34
CA ARG A 333 -5.59 -1.26 -17.52
C ARG A 333 -5.24 -1.47 -18.99
N ALA A 334 -6.08 -2.19 -19.74
CA ALA A 334 -5.89 -2.38 -21.18
C ALA A 334 -6.00 -1.06 -21.96
N ARG A 335 -6.97 -0.19 -21.63
CA ARG A 335 -7.10 1.15 -22.24
C ARG A 335 -5.88 2.03 -21.96
N MET A 336 -5.41 2.04 -20.73
CA MET A 336 -4.23 2.81 -20.33
C MET A 336 -2.96 2.31 -21.01
N GLN A 337 -2.75 0.98 -21.10
CA GLN A 337 -1.62 0.39 -21.83
C GLN A 337 -1.68 0.76 -23.32
N TYR A 338 -2.85 0.65 -23.97
CA TYR A 338 -3.03 1.05 -25.36
C TYR A 338 -2.69 2.52 -25.59
N ALA A 339 -3.12 3.43 -24.70
CA ALA A 339 -2.79 4.84 -24.80
C ALA A 339 -1.28 5.11 -24.66
N VAL A 340 -0.58 4.40 -23.77
CA VAL A 340 0.88 4.48 -23.62
C VAL A 340 1.60 3.97 -24.87
N ASP A 341 1.16 2.84 -25.45
CA ASP A 341 1.76 2.31 -26.67
C ASP A 341 1.52 3.21 -27.89
N GLN A 342 0.33 3.82 -28.03
CA GLN A 342 0.09 4.83 -29.07
C GLN A 342 0.99 6.06 -28.89
N ALA A 343 1.04 6.63 -27.67
CA ALA A 343 1.89 7.79 -27.39
C ALA A 343 3.39 7.52 -27.63
N ARG A 344 3.86 6.28 -27.38
CA ARG A 344 5.23 5.87 -27.75
C ARG A 344 5.42 5.86 -29.27
N LEU A 345 4.51 5.23 -30.02
CA LEU A 345 4.58 5.15 -31.48
C LEU A 345 4.51 6.54 -32.14
N GLU A 346 3.68 7.44 -31.62
CA GLU A 346 3.59 8.83 -32.04
C GLU A 346 4.90 9.58 -31.75
N GLY A 347 5.46 9.44 -30.54
CA GLY A 347 6.77 10.00 -30.20
C GLY A 347 7.92 9.50 -31.08
N GLU A 348 7.93 8.20 -31.42
CA GLU A 348 8.89 7.62 -32.35
C GLU A 348 8.71 8.17 -33.78
N ALA A 349 7.48 8.31 -34.26
CA ALA A 349 7.17 8.88 -35.58
C ALA A 349 7.57 10.36 -35.65
N LEU A 350 7.24 11.16 -34.62
CA LEU A 350 7.70 12.54 -34.46
C LEU A 350 9.24 12.64 -34.51
N GLY A 351 9.93 11.72 -33.82
CA GLY A 351 11.39 11.61 -33.88
C GLY A 351 11.93 11.38 -35.29
N ARG A 352 11.34 10.42 -36.03
CA ARG A 352 11.72 10.14 -37.44
C ARG A 352 11.42 11.32 -38.37
N ILE A 353 10.23 11.92 -38.27
CA ILE A 353 9.83 13.12 -39.03
C ILE A 353 10.78 14.29 -38.78
N SER A 354 11.17 14.53 -37.52
CA SER A 354 12.14 15.57 -37.15
C SER A 354 13.49 15.38 -37.84
N ILE A 355 13.98 14.14 -37.94
CA ILE A 355 15.23 13.81 -38.64
C ILE A 355 15.08 14.03 -40.15
N LEU A 356 14.00 13.51 -40.75
CA LEU A 356 13.74 13.64 -42.20
C LEU A 356 13.64 15.12 -42.63
N ARG A 357 12.92 15.95 -41.85
CA ARG A 357 12.80 17.40 -42.09
C ARG A 357 14.15 18.12 -42.00
N LYS A 358 15.00 17.76 -41.02
CA LYS A 358 16.36 18.32 -40.90
C LYS A 358 17.24 18.00 -42.11
N ILE A 359 17.19 16.77 -42.63
CA ILE A 359 17.95 16.39 -43.85
C ILE A 359 17.43 17.15 -45.07
N LEU A 360 16.12 17.37 -45.17
CA LEU A 360 15.49 18.13 -46.26
C LEU A 360 15.70 19.66 -46.16
N GLY A 361 16.21 20.17 -45.03
CA GLY A 361 16.40 21.60 -44.77
C GLY A 361 15.11 22.34 -44.37
N GLY A 362 14.12 21.63 -43.84
CA GLY A 362 12.86 22.19 -43.34
C GLY A 362 12.92 22.67 -41.89
N GLU A 363 12.13 23.69 -41.58
CA GLU A 363 11.98 24.23 -40.22
C GLU A 363 11.24 23.27 -39.26
N PRO A 364 11.41 23.41 -37.94
CA PRO A 364 10.58 22.74 -36.95
C PRO A 364 9.14 23.27 -36.99
N GLU A 365 8.18 22.35 -37.04
CA GLU A 365 6.75 22.64 -36.95
C GLU A 365 6.17 21.67 -35.90
N SER A 366 5.30 22.18 -35.02
CA SER A 366 4.63 21.36 -34.00
C SER A 366 3.61 20.45 -34.68
N LEU A 367 3.75 19.15 -34.40
CA LEU A 367 2.85 18.09 -34.89
C LEU A 367 2.17 17.38 -33.71
N ASP A 368 2.19 18.00 -32.52
CA ASP A 368 1.88 17.37 -31.23
C ASP A 368 0.38 17.03 -31.05
N SER A 369 -0.45 17.42 -32.02
CA SER A 369 -1.89 17.13 -32.07
C SER A 369 -2.30 16.22 -33.24
N LEU A 370 -1.34 15.59 -33.93
CA LEU A 370 -1.63 14.67 -35.04
C LEU A 370 -1.64 13.23 -34.57
N SER A 371 -2.55 12.42 -35.12
CA SER A 371 -2.60 10.99 -34.84
C SER A 371 -1.45 10.23 -35.50
N LEU A 372 -1.13 9.05 -34.97
CA LEU A 372 -0.15 8.12 -35.55
C LEU A 372 -0.35 7.88 -37.07
N GLU A 373 -1.59 7.80 -37.55
CA GLU A 373 -1.90 7.64 -38.99
C GLU A 373 -1.46 8.86 -39.82
N GLN A 374 -1.73 10.07 -39.32
CA GLN A 374 -1.34 11.33 -39.96
C GLN A 374 0.18 11.50 -39.94
N LEU A 375 0.83 11.18 -38.82
CA LEU A 375 2.30 11.18 -38.71
C LEU A 375 2.92 10.18 -39.69
N THR A 376 2.38 8.97 -39.80
CA THR A 376 2.87 7.94 -40.75
C THR A 376 2.75 8.41 -42.20
N LEU A 377 1.69 9.14 -42.56
CA LEU A 377 1.53 9.73 -43.88
C LEU A 377 2.59 10.81 -44.16
N ILE A 378 2.85 11.70 -43.20
CA ILE A 378 3.89 12.74 -43.29
C ILE A 378 5.28 12.10 -43.39
N GLU A 379 5.58 11.08 -42.60
CA GLU A 379 6.85 10.36 -42.64
C GLU A 379 7.10 9.77 -44.04
N LYS A 380 6.09 9.11 -44.63
CA LYS A 380 6.17 8.52 -45.97
C LYS A 380 6.37 9.57 -47.06
N GLU A 381 5.72 10.73 -46.95
CA GLU A 381 5.88 11.84 -47.89
C GLU A 381 7.32 12.40 -47.86
N LEU A 382 7.87 12.64 -46.67
CA LEU A 382 9.26 13.10 -46.52
C LEU A 382 10.28 12.06 -47.02
N GLN A 383 10.02 10.76 -46.82
CA GLN A 383 10.82 9.67 -47.38
C GLN A 383 10.75 9.60 -48.92
N ASN A 384 9.67 10.06 -49.54
CA ASN A 384 9.59 10.18 -51.00
C ASN A 384 10.42 11.38 -51.50
N GLN A 385 10.30 12.53 -50.83
CA GLN A 385 11.04 13.74 -51.17
C GLN A 385 12.57 13.56 -51.07
N LEU A 386 13.06 12.76 -50.11
CA LEU A 386 14.49 12.39 -50.06
C LEU A 386 14.91 11.54 -51.26
N ARG A 387 14.11 10.53 -51.63
CA ARG A 387 14.37 9.67 -52.79
C ARG A 387 14.35 10.46 -54.11
N GLU A 388 13.46 11.45 -54.24
CA GLU A 388 13.43 12.35 -55.40
C GLU A 388 14.67 13.27 -55.48
N ARG A 389 15.27 13.62 -54.34
CA ARG A 389 16.56 14.34 -54.28
C ARG A 389 17.78 13.44 -54.52
N GLY A 390 17.60 12.12 -54.62
CA GLY A 390 18.69 11.15 -54.80
C GLY A 390 19.59 10.97 -53.57
N ILE A 391 19.03 11.17 -52.36
CA ILE A 391 19.70 11.04 -51.05
C ILE A 391 19.29 9.70 -50.40
#